data_AF-A0A7C6KCK4-F1
#
_entry.id   AF-A0A7C6KCK4-F1
#
_cell.length_a   1.000
_cell.length_b   1.000
_cell.length_c   1.000
_cell.angle_alpha   90.00
_cell.angle_beta   90.00
_cell.angle_gamma   90.00
#
_symmetry.space_group_name_H-M   'P 1'
#
loop_
_entity.id
_entity.type
_entity.pdbx_description
1 polymer ?
#
loop_
_entity_poly.entity_id
_entity_poly.type
_entity_poly.pdbx_seq_one_letter_code
_entity_poly.pdbx_strand_id
1 'polypeptide(L)'
;MNFGETVFRAGEAGPAWRVRRGAVRLDMVDAMGQRRFASLAIDGDILGCETLLLGAYTFTASALTQCELISWPEAAGTLAPAESMLASLAQTHRRAADLLTLRGGQAVERVLGLIRLLAERSGRLILPTRQDIAEITDLRIETISRIIKDLERSGVLRTFRIDGVHATRSYIVNQSG
;
A
#
# COMPACT_ATOMS: atom_id res chain seq x y z
N MET A 1 7.19 5.28 -10.14
CA MET A 1 6.24 4.32 -10.73
C MET A 1 4.82 4.83 -10.61
N ASN A 2 4.02 4.60 -11.64
CA ASN A 2 2.61 4.96 -11.68
C ASN A 2 1.73 3.88 -11.04
N PHE A 3 0.48 4.24 -10.76
CA PHE A 3 -0.52 3.32 -10.24
C PHE A 3 -0.69 2.07 -11.12
N GLY A 4 -0.71 0.89 -10.51
CA GLY A 4 -0.90 -0.40 -11.18
C GLY A 4 0.36 -0.99 -11.84
N GLU A 5 1.46 -0.23 -11.93
CA GLU A 5 2.72 -0.75 -12.47
C GLU A 5 3.27 -1.86 -11.56
N THR A 6 3.74 -2.94 -12.17
CA THR A 6 4.35 -4.08 -11.46
C THR A 6 5.80 -3.75 -11.15
N VAL A 7 6.21 -3.92 -9.89
CA VAL A 7 7.60 -3.79 -9.45
C VAL A 7 8.38 -5.05 -9.84
N PHE A 8 7.84 -6.21 -9.46
CA PHE A 8 8.40 -7.54 -9.69
C PHE A 8 7.30 -8.60 -9.56
N ARG A 9 7.52 -9.78 -10.13
CA ARG A 9 6.60 -10.92 -10.01
C ARG A 9 7.17 -12.02 -9.14
N ALA A 10 6.28 -12.75 -8.48
CA ALA A 10 6.65 -13.95 -7.73
C ALA A 10 7.38 -14.94 -8.65
N GLY A 11 8.46 -15.54 -8.15
CA GLY A 11 9.33 -16.46 -8.90
C GLY A 11 10.43 -15.80 -9.72
N GLU A 12 10.37 -14.48 -9.98
CA GLU A 12 11.48 -13.76 -10.61
C GLU A 12 12.62 -13.55 -9.60
N ALA A 13 13.86 -13.57 -10.08
CA ALA A 13 15.02 -13.13 -9.30
C ALA A 13 15.20 -11.61 -9.44
N GLY A 14 15.73 -10.96 -8.40
CA GLY A 14 16.00 -9.53 -8.48
C GLY A 14 16.48 -8.92 -7.16
N PRO A 15 16.80 -7.61 -7.18
CA PRO A 15 17.28 -6.91 -6.01
C PRO A 15 16.16 -6.70 -4.98
N ALA A 16 16.54 -6.38 -3.76
CA ALA A 16 15.62 -5.83 -2.78
C ALA A 16 15.40 -4.33 -3.04
N TRP A 17 14.25 -3.83 -2.61
CA TRP A 17 13.80 -2.46 -2.84
C TRP A 17 13.39 -1.80 -1.52
N ARG A 18 13.66 -0.51 -1.36
CA ARG A 18 13.04 0.32 -0.32
C ARG A 18 11.94 1.18 -0.92
N VAL A 19 10.80 1.23 -0.24
CA VAL A 19 9.76 2.22 -0.50
C VAL A 19 10.17 3.56 0.10
N ARG A 20 10.33 4.58 -0.75
CA ARG A 20 10.64 5.97 -0.34
C ARG A 20 9.40 6.86 -0.30
N ARG A 21 8.37 6.47 -1.05
CA ARG A 21 7.08 7.15 -1.08
C ARG A 21 6.02 6.23 -1.66
N GLY A 22 4.79 6.39 -1.16
CA GLY A 22 3.62 5.69 -1.64
C GLY A 22 3.41 4.34 -0.96
N ALA A 23 2.53 3.53 -1.55
CA ALA A 23 2.22 2.20 -1.09
C ALA A 23 2.26 1.18 -2.23
N VAL A 24 2.88 0.03 -1.95
CA VAL A 24 2.99 -1.12 -2.84
C VAL A 24 2.09 -2.22 -2.30
N ARG A 25 1.26 -2.77 -3.18
CA ARG A 25 0.44 -3.95 -2.94
C ARG A 25 1.27 -5.21 -3.18
N LEU A 26 1.17 -6.16 -2.26
CA LEU A 26 1.78 -7.49 -2.34
C LEU A 26 0.67 -8.54 -2.47
N ASP A 27 0.75 -9.32 -3.54
CA ASP A 27 -0.14 -10.46 -3.76
C ASP A 27 0.62 -11.78 -3.69
N MET A 28 0.04 -12.75 -2.98
CA MET A 28 0.41 -14.16 -3.16
C MET A 28 -0.16 -14.64 -4.49
N VAL A 29 0.56 -15.55 -5.13
CA VAL A 29 0.11 -16.27 -6.33
C VAL A 29 -0.13 -17.71 -5.91
N ASP A 30 -1.35 -18.20 -6.06
CA ASP A 30 -1.66 -19.61 -5.77
C ASP A 30 -1.24 -20.54 -6.92
N ALA A 31 -1.44 -21.85 -6.72
CA ALA A 31 -1.06 -22.88 -7.70
C ALA A 31 -1.77 -22.75 -9.06
N MET A 32 -2.90 -22.02 -9.12
CA MET A 32 -3.66 -21.74 -10.34
C MET A 32 -3.28 -20.40 -10.97
N GLY A 33 -2.27 -19.70 -10.43
CA GLY A 33 -1.84 -18.40 -10.90
C GLY A 33 -2.73 -17.23 -10.44
N GLN A 34 -3.68 -17.46 -9.53
CA GLN A 34 -4.56 -16.40 -9.06
C GLN A 34 -3.87 -15.55 -8.01
N ARG A 35 -3.95 -14.23 -8.20
CA ARG A 35 -3.42 -13.25 -7.26
C ARG A 35 -4.41 -13.05 -6.12
N ARG A 36 -3.92 -13.17 -4.89
CA ARG A 36 -4.68 -12.82 -3.68
C ARG A 36 -3.91 -11.81 -2.87
N PHE A 37 -4.61 -10.74 -2.48
CA PHE A 37 -4.06 -9.71 -1.62
C PHE A 37 -3.51 -10.33 -0.34
N ALA A 38 -2.23 -10.06 -0.08
CA ALA A 38 -1.51 -10.60 1.06
C ALA A 38 -1.10 -9.50 2.04
N SER A 39 -0.52 -8.40 1.53
CA SER A 39 -0.01 -7.32 2.38
C SER A 39 0.18 -6.02 1.61
N LEU A 40 0.56 -4.97 2.35
CA LEU A 40 0.99 -3.68 1.83
C LEU A 40 2.40 -3.36 2.34
N ALA A 41 3.22 -2.75 1.49
CA ALA A 41 4.42 -2.03 1.87
C ALA A 41 4.19 -0.52 1.69
N ILE A 42 4.67 0.29 2.62
CA ILE A 42 4.57 1.75 2.64
C ILE A 42 5.96 2.35 2.87
N ASP A 43 6.03 3.68 2.92
CA ASP A 43 7.26 4.44 3.21
C ASP A 43 8.12 3.81 4.32
N GLY A 44 9.39 3.58 3.98
CA GLY A 44 10.41 2.99 4.85
C GLY A 44 10.59 1.48 4.73
N ASP A 45 9.60 0.74 4.23
CA ASP A 45 9.73 -0.71 4.16
C ASP A 45 10.68 -1.19 3.09
N ILE A 46 11.23 -2.37 3.34
CA ILE A 46 12.03 -3.14 2.42
C ILE A 46 11.16 -4.27 1.84
N LEU A 47 11.22 -4.39 0.52
CA LEU A 47 10.54 -5.38 -0.30
C LEU A 47 11.56 -6.29 -0.97
N GLY A 48 11.24 -7.57 -1.11
CA GLY A 48 12.07 -8.47 -1.90
C GLY A 48 13.40 -8.83 -1.25
N CYS A 49 13.62 -8.52 0.03
CA CYS A 49 14.82 -8.94 0.74
C CYS A 49 14.92 -10.47 0.86
N GLU A 50 13.80 -11.18 0.73
CA GLU A 50 13.80 -12.64 0.69
C GLU A 50 14.55 -13.21 -0.51
N THR A 51 14.72 -12.46 -1.62
CA THR A 51 15.51 -12.91 -2.77
C THR A 51 16.98 -13.15 -2.41
N LEU A 52 17.49 -12.44 -1.40
CA LEU A 52 18.86 -12.60 -0.91
C LEU A 52 19.10 -13.97 -0.27
N LEU A 53 18.03 -14.64 0.19
CA LEU A 53 18.07 -15.96 0.80
C LEU A 53 17.49 -17.04 -0.12
N LEU A 54 16.34 -16.76 -0.75
CA LEU A 54 15.55 -17.72 -1.52
C LEU A 54 15.87 -17.69 -3.02
N GLY A 55 16.58 -16.68 -3.50
CA GLY A 55 16.92 -16.49 -4.92
C GLY A 55 15.76 -15.98 -5.80
N ALA A 56 14.54 -15.87 -5.27
CA ALA A 56 13.37 -15.41 -6.01
C ALA A 56 12.36 -14.68 -5.12
N TYR A 57 11.55 -13.79 -5.72
CA TYR A 57 10.50 -13.06 -5.02
C TYR A 57 9.37 -14.01 -4.63
N THR A 58 8.84 -13.85 -3.42
CA THR A 58 7.72 -14.68 -2.92
C THR A 58 6.35 -14.08 -3.24
N PHE A 59 6.31 -12.77 -3.50
CA PHE A 59 5.09 -12.02 -3.83
C PHE A 59 5.19 -11.38 -5.20
N THR A 60 4.04 -11.13 -5.81
CA THR A 60 3.95 -10.15 -6.90
C THR A 60 3.69 -8.78 -6.30
N ALA A 61 4.56 -7.82 -6.59
CA ALA A 61 4.46 -6.46 -6.08
C ALA A 61 3.99 -5.50 -7.17
N SER A 62 3.01 -4.66 -6.85
CA SER A 62 2.52 -3.62 -7.76
C SER A 62 2.20 -2.32 -7.02
N ALA A 63 2.45 -1.19 -7.67
CA ALA A 63 2.16 0.13 -7.11
C ALA A 63 0.65 0.31 -6.85
N LEU A 64 0.28 0.48 -5.58
CA LEU A 64 -1.10 0.77 -5.15
C LEU A 64 -1.40 2.28 -5.16
N THR A 65 -0.36 3.10 -4.99
CA THR A 65 -0.39 4.54 -5.23
C THR A 65 0.74 4.91 -6.20
N GLN A 66 0.92 6.19 -6.52
CA GLN A 66 2.19 6.62 -7.09
C GLN A 66 3.32 6.29 -6.10
N CYS A 67 4.35 5.61 -6.58
CA CYS A 67 5.43 5.09 -5.73
C CYS A 67 6.81 5.56 -6.20
N GLU A 68 7.69 5.78 -5.22
CA GLU A 68 9.12 5.94 -5.41
C GLU A 68 9.84 4.79 -4.72
N LEU A 69 10.60 4.01 -5.49
CA LEU A 69 11.34 2.85 -5.02
C LEU A 69 12.81 3.03 -5.36
N ILE A 70 13.69 2.60 -4.45
CA ILE A 70 15.13 2.57 -4.67
C ILE A 70 15.68 1.19 -4.33
N SER A 71 16.81 0.81 -4.93
CA SER A 71 17.46 -0.45 -4.59
C SER A 71 17.98 -0.42 -3.15
N TRP A 72 17.82 -1.54 -2.45
CA TRP A 72 18.31 -1.75 -1.10
C TRP A 72 19.37 -2.87 -1.07
N PRO A 73 20.48 -2.73 -0.31
CA PRO A 73 20.83 -1.60 0.57
C PRO A 73 21.23 -0.33 -0.17
N GLU A 74 20.87 0.83 0.37
CA GLU A 74 21.31 2.11 -0.21
C GLU A 74 22.79 2.37 0.10
N ALA A 75 23.53 2.87 -0.89
CA ALA A 75 24.91 3.29 -0.72
C ALA A 75 25.09 4.38 0.36
N ALA A 76 24.09 5.25 0.54
CA ALA A 76 24.09 6.34 1.51
C ALA A 76 23.10 6.13 2.67
N GLY A 77 22.78 4.87 3.00
CA GLY A 77 21.91 4.53 4.13
C GLY A 77 22.53 4.91 5.48
N THR A 78 21.73 5.47 6.39
CA THR A 78 22.19 5.88 7.73
C THR A 78 22.28 4.73 8.72
N LEU A 79 21.57 3.62 8.46
CA LEU A 79 21.59 2.40 9.27
C LEU A 79 22.41 1.33 8.57
N ALA A 80 23.07 0.48 9.35
CA ALA A 80 23.66 -0.74 8.81
C ALA A 80 22.55 -1.61 8.17
N PRO A 81 22.85 -2.37 7.09
CA PRO A 81 21.82 -3.16 6.40
C PRO A 81 21.04 -4.10 7.33
N ALA A 82 21.72 -4.78 8.26
CA ALA A 82 21.04 -5.67 9.20
C ALA A 82 20.04 -4.94 10.11
N GLU A 83 20.42 -3.80 10.70
CA GLU A 83 19.53 -2.99 11.54
C GLU A 83 18.35 -2.45 10.74
N SER A 84 18.62 -2.01 9.51
CA SER A 84 17.61 -1.49 8.62
C SER A 84 16.58 -2.56 8.21
N MET A 85 17.04 -3.78 7.98
CA MET A 85 16.18 -4.94 7.73
C MET A 85 15.33 -5.29 8.96
N LEU A 86 15.92 -5.31 10.15
CA LEU A 86 15.19 -5.57 11.40
C LEU A 86 14.11 -4.50 11.67
N ALA A 87 14.44 -3.23 11.45
CA ALA A 87 13.47 -2.14 11.60
C ALA A 87 12.30 -2.29 10.63
N SER A 88 12.58 -2.63 9.37
CA SER A 88 11.53 -2.89 8.38
C SER A 88 10.69 -4.11 8.74
N LEU A 89 11.30 -5.21 9.19
CA LEU A 89 10.58 -6.41 9.63
C LEU A 89 9.64 -6.13 10.80
N ALA A 90 10.11 -5.39 11.80
CA ALA A 90 9.28 -4.99 12.94
C ALA A 90 8.09 -4.13 12.51
N GLN A 91 8.28 -3.22 11.55
CA GLN A 91 7.21 -2.39 11.00
C GLN A 91 6.20 -3.21 10.18
N THR A 92 6.69 -4.13 9.34
CA THR A 92 5.84 -5.07 8.58
C THR A 92 5.02 -5.96 9.51
N HIS A 93 5.61 -6.45 10.61
CA HIS A 93 4.91 -7.27 11.59
C HIS A 93 3.78 -6.50 12.29
N ARG A 94 4.03 -5.26 12.72
CA ARG A 94 2.96 -4.38 13.26
C ARG A 94 1.84 -4.18 12.25
N ARG A 95 2.21 -3.91 10.99
CA ARG A 95 1.21 -3.69 9.94
C ARG A 95 0.37 -4.92 9.63
N ALA A 96 0.92 -6.12 9.77
CA ALA A 96 0.13 -7.35 9.62
C ALA A 96 -1.07 -7.35 10.57
N ALA A 97 -0.92 -6.82 11.80
CA ALA A 97 -2.03 -6.63 12.72
C ALA A 97 -3.01 -5.54 12.23
N ASP A 98 -2.51 -4.40 11.74
CA ASP A 98 -3.35 -3.33 11.19
C ASP A 98 -4.21 -3.83 10.01
N LEU A 99 -3.65 -4.67 9.13
CA LEU A 99 -4.36 -5.25 8.00
C LEU A 99 -5.54 -6.14 8.40
N LEU A 100 -5.50 -6.79 9.58
CA LEU A 100 -6.64 -7.53 10.10
C LEU A 100 -7.80 -6.59 10.41
N THR A 101 -7.51 -5.40 10.94
CA THR A 101 -8.54 -4.39 11.23
C THR A 101 -9.18 -3.84 9.96
N LEU A 102 -8.46 -3.85 8.82
CA LEU A 102 -9.02 -3.44 7.54
C LEU A 102 -10.06 -4.42 7.00
N ARG A 103 -10.11 -5.66 7.51
CA ARG A 103 -11.06 -6.70 7.09
C ARG A 103 -12.08 -7.07 8.18
N GLY A 104 -11.96 -6.48 9.37
CA GLY A 104 -12.81 -6.75 10.53
C GLY A 104 -13.57 -5.50 11.01
N GLY A 105 -14.64 -5.70 11.79
CA GLY A 105 -15.37 -4.56 12.39
C GLY A 105 -16.23 -3.76 11.39
N GLN A 106 -16.48 -2.49 11.71
CA GLN A 106 -17.38 -1.60 10.95
C GLN A 106 -16.79 -1.20 9.60
N ALA A 107 -17.60 -1.22 8.55
CA ALA A 107 -17.14 -0.93 7.19
C ALA A 107 -16.49 0.45 7.04
N VAL A 108 -17.00 1.47 7.75
CA VAL A 108 -16.41 2.82 7.75
C VAL A 108 -15.01 2.84 8.36
N GLU A 109 -14.80 2.14 9.48
CA GLU A 109 -13.50 2.07 10.16
C GLU A 109 -12.45 1.37 9.30
N ARG A 110 -12.84 0.33 8.55
CA ARG A 110 -11.97 -0.33 7.59
C ARG A 110 -11.48 0.62 6.51
N VAL A 111 -12.39 1.41 5.92
CA VAL A 111 -12.05 2.39 4.88
C VAL A 111 -11.19 3.52 5.46
N LEU A 112 -11.50 4.02 6.65
CA LEU A 112 -10.70 5.03 7.35
C LEU A 112 -9.30 4.51 7.71
N GLY A 113 -9.19 3.27 8.17
CA GLY A 113 -7.91 2.61 8.43
C GLY A 113 -7.04 2.54 7.17
N LEU A 114 -7.62 2.16 6.04
CA LEU A 114 -6.90 2.14 4.75
C LEU A 114 -6.48 3.55 4.33
N ILE A 115 -7.36 4.54 4.47
CA ILE A 115 -7.07 5.96 4.20
C ILE A 115 -5.87 6.42 5.04
N ARG A 116 -5.85 6.12 6.35
CA ARG A 116 -4.77 6.49 7.26
C ARG A 116 -3.44 5.86 6.86
N LEU A 117 -3.47 4.61 6.41
CA LEU A 117 -2.27 3.87 5.97
C LEU A 117 -1.69 4.43 4.67
N LEU A 118 -2.54 4.92 3.76
CA LEU A 118 -2.14 5.42 2.45
C LEU A 118 -1.90 6.94 2.40
N ALA A 119 -2.39 7.68 3.39
CA ALA A 119 -2.24 9.12 3.43
C ALA A 119 -0.78 9.49 3.60
N GLU A 120 -0.30 10.40 2.75
CA GLU A 120 1.04 10.96 2.92
C GLU A 120 1.09 11.83 4.17
N ARG A 121 2.31 12.11 4.66
CA ARG A 121 2.53 13.07 5.76
C ARG A 121 1.96 14.47 5.47
N SER A 122 1.78 14.81 4.20
CA SER A 122 1.14 16.05 3.73
C SER A 122 -0.39 16.06 3.87
N GLY A 123 -1.00 14.93 4.27
CA GLY A 123 -2.45 14.72 4.25
C GLY A 123 -3.01 14.43 2.85
N ARG A 124 -2.17 14.45 1.80
CA ARG A 124 -2.60 14.10 0.44
C ARG A 124 -2.77 12.60 0.33
N LEU A 125 -3.84 12.22 -0.35
CA LEU A 125 -4.19 10.83 -0.61
C LEU A 125 -4.74 10.70 -2.02
N ILE A 126 -4.18 9.77 -2.79
CA ILE A 126 -4.83 9.28 -4.00
C ILE A 126 -5.37 7.90 -3.65
N LEU A 127 -6.69 7.77 -3.57
CA LEU A 127 -7.32 6.50 -3.24
C LEU A 127 -7.00 5.44 -4.30
N PRO A 128 -6.84 4.15 -3.94
CA PRO A 128 -6.77 3.03 -4.88
C PRO A 128 -8.06 2.89 -5.71
N THR A 129 -8.08 1.95 -6.66
CA THR A 129 -9.35 1.66 -7.35
C THR A 129 -10.36 1.11 -6.35
N ARG A 130 -11.65 1.20 -6.67
CA ARG A 130 -12.69 0.59 -5.82
C ARG A 130 -12.51 -0.93 -5.72
N GLN A 131 -11.97 -1.54 -6.77
CA GLN A 131 -11.62 -2.97 -6.80
C GLN A 131 -10.51 -3.29 -5.79
N ASP A 132 -9.41 -2.52 -5.79
CA ASP A 132 -8.34 -2.73 -4.80
C ASP A 132 -8.85 -2.51 -3.37
N ILE A 133 -9.64 -1.46 -3.14
CA ILE A 133 -10.21 -1.20 -1.82
C ILE A 133 -11.09 -2.38 -1.39
N ALA A 134 -11.89 -2.93 -2.30
CA ALA A 134 -12.73 -4.11 -2.03
C ALA A 134 -11.89 -5.32 -1.61
N GLU A 135 -10.84 -5.63 -2.37
CA GLU A 135 -9.98 -6.78 -2.10
C GLU A 135 -9.16 -6.64 -0.80
N ILE A 136 -8.78 -5.40 -0.47
CA ILE A 136 -8.06 -5.08 0.77
C ILE A 136 -8.98 -5.09 1.98
N THR A 137 -10.18 -4.51 1.88
CA THR A 137 -11.09 -4.27 3.02
C THR A 137 -12.18 -5.33 3.21
N ASP A 138 -12.29 -6.27 2.27
CA ASP A 138 -13.34 -7.28 2.23
C ASP A 138 -14.75 -6.67 2.18
N LEU A 139 -14.88 -5.55 1.46
CA LEU A 139 -16.14 -4.82 1.29
C LEU A 139 -16.61 -4.87 -0.16
N ARG A 140 -17.92 -4.73 -0.36
CA ARG A 140 -18.47 -4.55 -1.70
C ARG A 140 -18.19 -3.14 -2.23
N ILE A 141 -18.02 -3.02 -3.54
CA ILE A 141 -17.76 -1.74 -4.23
C ILE A 141 -18.85 -0.70 -3.94
N GLU A 142 -20.11 -1.12 -3.86
CA GLU A 142 -21.24 -0.23 -3.56
C GLU A 142 -21.14 0.36 -2.15
N THR A 143 -20.74 -0.47 -1.17
CA THR A 143 -20.52 -0.05 0.22
C THR A 143 -19.38 0.95 0.31
N ILE A 144 -18.26 0.67 -0.37
CA ILE A 144 -17.11 1.59 -0.43
C ILE A 144 -17.51 2.92 -1.05
N SER A 145 -18.26 2.88 -2.15
CA SER A 145 -18.71 4.09 -2.85
C SER A 145 -19.63 4.95 -1.99
N ARG A 146 -20.52 4.33 -1.21
CA ARG A 146 -21.37 5.04 -0.23
C ARG A 146 -20.53 5.69 0.87
N ILE A 147 -19.64 4.94 1.49
CA ILE A 147 -18.78 5.43 2.57
C ILE A 147 -17.96 6.64 2.12
N ILE A 148 -17.35 6.57 0.94
CA ILE A 148 -16.51 7.67 0.45
C ILE A 148 -17.34 8.93 0.19
N LYS A 149 -18.54 8.79 -0.38
CA LYS A 149 -19.48 9.92 -0.51
C LYS A 149 -19.93 10.48 0.84
N ASP A 150 -20.04 9.65 1.87
CA ASP A 150 -20.37 10.11 3.22
C ASP A 150 -19.19 10.88 3.84
N LEU A 151 -17.95 10.39 3.65
CA LEU A 151 -16.72 11.05 4.09
C LEU A 151 -16.46 12.38 3.36
N GLU A 152 -16.84 12.48 2.09
CA GLU A 152 -16.83 13.73 1.33
C GLU A 152 -17.84 14.74 1.92
N ARG A 153 -19.08 14.29 2.18
CA ARG A 153 -20.15 15.12 2.74
C ARG A 153 -19.84 15.60 4.16
N SER A 154 -19.17 14.79 4.97
CA SER A 154 -18.73 15.18 6.31
C SER A 154 -17.44 16.02 6.31
N GLY A 155 -16.80 16.20 5.16
CA GLY A 155 -15.58 17.00 5.02
C GLY A 155 -14.30 16.31 5.51
N VAL A 156 -14.36 15.01 5.85
CA VAL A 156 -13.17 14.20 6.16
C VAL A 156 -12.28 14.06 4.93
N LEU A 157 -12.89 13.83 3.77
CA LEU A 157 -12.22 13.82 2.47
C LEU A 157 -12.61 15.07 1.68
N ARG A 158 -11.61 15.87 1.28
CA ARG A 158 -11.84 16.99 0.36
C ARG A 158 -11.18 16.70 -0.98
N THR A 159 -11.96 16.73 -2.05
CA THR A 159 -11.42 16.53 -3.39
C THR A 159 -10.46 17.65 -3.75
N PHE A 160 -9.38 17.32 -4.45
CA PHE A 160 -8.50 18.30 -5.06
C PHE A 160 -8.14 17.86 -6.47
N ARG A 161 -7.93 18.82 -7.38
CA ARG A 161 -7.59 18.51 -8.77
C ARG A 161 -6.08 18.29 -8.89
N ILE A 162 -5.70 17.25 -9.63
CA ILE A 162 -4.34 17.03 -10.14
C ILE A 162 -4.49 16.86 -11.65
N ASP A 163 -3.78 17.65 -12.44
CA ASP A 163 -3.76 17.49 -13.88
C ASP A 163 -3.15 16.12 -14.25
N GLY A 164 -3.82 15.36 -15.13
CA GLY A 164 -3.37 14.05 -15.60
C GLY A 164 -3.76 12.84 -14.74
N VAL A 165 -4.40 13.03 -13.57
CA VAL A 165 -4.99 11.94 -12.77
C VAL A 165 -6.50 11.92 -13.01
N HIS A 166 -7.09 10.75 -13.29
CA HIS A 166 -8.56 10.63 -13.41
C HIS A 166 -9.25 11.27 -12.20
N ALA A 167 -10.09 12.27 -12.46
CA ALA A 167 -10.49 13.35 -11.56
C ALA A 167 -11.29 12.96 -10.30
N THR A 168 -11.37 11.69 -9.92
CA THR A 168 -12.29 11.15 -8.89
C THR A 168 -11.59 10.43 -7.73
N ARG A 169 -10.25 10.43 -7.68
CA ARG A 169 -9.48 9.65 -6.68
C ARG A 169 -8.56 10.48 -5.78
N SER A 170 -8.46 11.79 -5.99
CA SER A 170 -7.51 12.66 -5.28
C SER A 170 -8.19 13.43 -4.14
N TYR A 171 -7.73 13.21 -2.91
CA TYR A 171 -8.29 13.79 -1.69
C TYR A 171 -7.23 14.37 -0.74
N ILE A 172 -7.58 15.44 -0.04
CA ILE A 172 -6.90 15.88 1.18
C ILE A 172 -7.69 15.29 2.36
N VAL A 173 -6.99 14.59 3.24
CA VAL A 173 -7.54 14.01 4.46
C VAL A 173 -7.43 15.04 5.58
N ASN A 174 -8.56 15.53 6.08
CA ASN A 174 -8.55 16.39 7.27
C ASN A 174 -8.39 15.51 8.51
N GLN A 175 -7.25 15.61 9.19
CA GLN A 175 -6.98 14.86 10.43
C GLN A 175 -7.65 15.51 11.66
N SER A 176 -8.92 15.88 11.54
CA SER A 176 -9.74 16.36 12.66
C SER A 176 -10.70 15.25 13.07
N GLY A 177 -10.26 14.40 14.00
CA GLY A 177 -11.05 13.31 14.58
C GLY A 177 -10.17 12.39 15.41
#